data_AF-A0A843T7H2-F1
#
_entry.id   AF-A0A843T7H2-F1
#
_cell.length_a   1.000
_cell.length_b   1.000
_cell.length_c   1.000
_cell.angle_alpha   90.00
_cell.angle_beta   90.00
_cell.angle_gamma   90.00
#
_symmetry.space_group_name_H-M   'P 1'
#
loop_
_entity.id
_entity.type
_entity.pdbx_description
1 polymer ?
#
loop_
_entity_poly.entity_id
_entity_poly.type
_entity_poly.pdbx_seq_one_letter_code
_entity_poly.pdbx_strand_id
1 'polypeptide(L)'
;GFAKKGTSSVGVTRQYSGTLGRVDNCQVLVSAHYVDRVFDWPLAGELYLPKGWAEDPERGRKAQVPEAIGFRTKGEIALSLVEESARSRCPSRSSSPMRAMGISRRS
;
A
#
# COMPACT_ATOMS: atom_id res chain seq x y z
N GLY A 1 2.84 -3.14 8.88
CA GLY A 1 3.83 -3.89 8.09
C GLY A 1 3.49 -5.36 8.18
N PHE A 2 3.53 -6.10 7.08
CA PHE A 2 3.20 -7.52 7.06
C PHE A 2 4.43 -8.35 7.36
N ALA A 3 4.44 -9.02 8.51
CA ALA A 3 5.54 -9.89 8.92
C ALA A 3 5.76 -11.02 7.91
N LYS A 4 7.02 -11.34 7.60
CA LYS A 4 7.39 -12.42 6.68
C LYS A 4 8.54 -13.25 7.25
N LYS A 5 8.51 -14.55 6.99
CA LYS A 5 9.54 -15.48 7.45
C LYS A 5 10.66 -15.76 6.42
N GLY A 6 10.45 -15.41 5.15
CA GLY A 6 11.42 -15.65 4.05
C GLY A 6 11.81 -14.39 3.29
N THR A 7 12.60 -14.55 2.23
CA THR A 7 13.18 -13.46 1.43
C THR A 7 12.60 -13.33 0.02
N SER A 8 11.73 -14.25 -0.40
CA SER A 8 11.22 -14.31 -1.78
C SER A 8 9.99 -13.44 -2.04
N SER A 9 9.28 -12.98 -1.00
CA SER A 9 8.11 -12.11 -1.18
C SER A 9 8.53 -10.70 -1.59
N VAL A 10 7.90 -10.13 -2.62
CA VAL A 10 8.20 -8.79 -3.17
C VAL A 10 8.42 -7.75 -2.07
N GLY A 11 9.51 -7.00 -2.13
CA GLY A 11 9.78 -5.91 -1.20
C GLY A 11 10.00 -6.30 0.26
N VAL A 12 10.13 -7.60 0.58
CA VAL A 12 10.43 -8.03 1.93
C VAL A 12 11.87 -7.67 2.32
N THR A 13 12.02 -6.98 3.45
CA THR A 13 13.34 -6.66 4.03
C THR A 13 13.20 -6.39 5.52
N ARG A 14 14.33 -6.27 6.23
CA ARG A 14 14.35 -5.77 7.60
C ARG A 14 14.02 -4.28 7.60
N GLN A 15 12.83 -3.94 8.11
CA GLN A 15 12.38 -2.56 8.26
C GLN A 15 11.43 -2.44 9.46
N TYR A 16 11.19 -1.23 9.93
CA TYR A 16 10.26 -1.01 11.03
C TYR A 16 8.84 -1.45 10.63
N SER A 17 8.27 -2.37 11.41
CA SER A 17 6.87 -2.79 11.30
C SER A 17 6.08 -2.22 12.47
N GLY A 18 5.17 -1.29 12.19
CA GLY A 18 4.26 -0.78 13.22
C GLY A 18 3.42 -1.87 13.90
N THR A 19 3.08 -2.94 13.17
CA THR A 19 2.32 -4.08 13.71
C THR A 19 3.13 -4.92 14.70
N LEU A 20 4.45 -5.01 14.50
CA LEU A 20 5.34 -5.74 15.42
C LEU A 20 6.01 -4.83 16.45
N GLY A 21 5.87 -3.50 16.31
CA GLY A 21 6.54 -2.50 17.14
C GLY A 21 8.07 -2.45 17.02
N ARG A 22 8.67 -3.12 16.02
CA ARG A 22 10.12 -3.27 15.90
C ARG A 22 10.60 -3.38 14.45
N VAL A 23 11.91 -3.28 14.26
CA VAL A 23 12.57 -3.62 12.98
C VAL A 23 12.61 -5.13 12.84
N ASP A 24 11.94 -5.64 11.81
CA ASP A 24 11.89 -7.06 11.50
C ASP A 24 11.70 -7.28 10.00
N ASN A 25 11.83 -8.53 9.55
CA ASN A 25 11.60 -8.89 8.16
C ASN A 25 10.11 -8.75 7.82
N CYS A 26 9.77 -7.74 7.02
CA CYS A 26 8.38 -7.45 6.67
C CYS A 26 8.23 -6.71 5.34
N GLN A 27 7.02 -6.77 4.81
CA GLN A 27 6.55 -5.92 3.71
C GLN A 27 5.83 -4.69 4.27
N VAL A 28 5.85 -3.58 3.54
CA VAL A 28 5.16 -2.35 3.94
C VAL A 28 4.27 -1.88 2.79
N LEU A 29 2.97 -1.81 3.05
CA LEU A 29 2.01 -1.11 2.20
C LEU A 29 1.94 0.35 2.66
N VAL A 30 2.00 1.27 1.71
CA VAL A 30 1.59 2.67 1.92
C VAL A 30 0.16 2.77 1.41
N SER A 31 -0.76 3.28 2.23
CA SER A 31 -2.17 3.40 1.86
C SER A 31 -2.70 4.80 2.14
N ALA A 32 -3.65 5.23 1.31
CA ALA A 32 -4.42 6.45 1.52
C ALA A 32 -5.86 6.06 1.90
N HIS A 33 -6.40 6.76 2.88
CA HIS A 33 -7.69 6.48 3.48
C HIS A 33 -8.53 7.75 3.53
N TYR A 34 -9.81 7.64 3.20
CA TYR A 34 -10.79 8.66 3.52
C TYR A 34 -11.32 8.40 4.92
N VAL A 35 -11.15 9.36 5.82
CA VAL A 35 -11.59 9.25 7.21
C VAL A 35 -12.59 10.35 7.51
N ASP A 36 -13.77 9.95 7.95
CA ASP A 36 -14.76 10.83 8.59
C ASP A 36 -14.99 10.35 10.03
N ARG A 37 -15.77 11.10 10.82
CA ARG A 37 -16.02 10.82 12.24
C ARG A 37 -16.56 9.43 12.53
N VAL A 38 -17.24 8.80 11.56
CA VAL A 38 -17.94 7.53 11.75
C VAL A 38 -17.44 6.40 10.85
N PHE A 39 -16.55 6.69 9.90
CA PHE A 39 -16.01 5.66 9.00
C PHE A 39 -14.59 5.96 8.52
N ASP A 40 -13.85 4.88 8.30
CA ASP A 40 -12.56 4.85 7.62
C ASP A 40 -12.73 3.99 6.36
N TRP A 41 -12.38 4.53 5.20
CA TRP A 41 -12.50 3.86 3.91
C TRP A 41 -11.17 3.90 3.15
N PRO A 42 -10.58 2.74 2.80
CA PRO A 42 -9.35 2.70 2.01
C PRO A 42 -9.61 3.19 0.59
N LEU A 43 -8.84 4.17 0.14
CA LEU A 43 -8.95 4.72 -1.22
C LEU A 43 -8.00 4.01 -2.18
N ALA A 44 -6.74 3.87 -1.77
CA ALA A 44 -5.70 3.28 -2.60
C ALA A 44 -4.53 2.79 -1.74
N GLY A 45 -3.68 1.95 -2.32
CA GLY A 45 -2.44 1.55 -1.68
C GLY A 45 -1.43 0.95 -2.64
N GLU A 46 -0.16 1.12 -2.31
CA GLU A 46 0.98 0.66 -3.11
C GLU A 46 2.03 0.02 -2.20
N LEU A 47 2.55 -1.14 -2.62
CA LEU A 47 3.58 -1.86 -1.89
C LEU A 47 4.92 -1.13 -2.03
N TYR A 48 5.54 -0.75 -0.92
CA TYR A 48 6.87 -0.14 -0.94
C TYR A 48 7.92 -1.16 -1.37
N LEU A 49 8.64 -0.85 -2.45
CA LEU A 49 9.79 -1.61 -2.95
C LEU A 49 11.10 -0.97 -2.45
N PRO A 50 11.82 -1.61 -1.50
CA PRO A 50 13.08 -1.07 -0.99
C PRO A 50 14.17 -0.99 -2.07
N LYS A 51 15.17 -0.10 -1.91
CA LYS A 51 16.29 0.07 -2.86
C LYS A 51 16.93 -1.24 -3.30
N GLY A 52 17.36 -2.07 -2.36
CA GLY A 52 18.00 -3.37 -2.68
C GLY A 52 17.09 -4.40 -3.37
N TRP A 53 15.77 -4.13 -3.48
CA TRP A 53 14.88 -4.88 -4.37
C TRP A 53 14.79 -4.24 -5.76
N ALA A 54 14.68 -2.91 -5.83
CA ALA A 54 14.62 -2.17 -7.07
C ALA A 54 15.95 -2.23 -7.87
N GLU A 55 17.07 -2.40 -7.17
CA GLU A 55 18.42 -2.52 -7.73
C GLU A 55 18.80 -3.98 -8.07
N ASP A 56 17.88 -4.94 -7.89
CA ASP A 56 18.08 -6.36 -8.21
C ASP A 56 17.00 -6.85 -9.21
N PRO A 57 17.19 -6.61 -10.52
CA PRO A 57 16.22 -6.98 -11.55
C PRO A 57 15.96 -8.48 -11.63
N GLU A 58 16.95 -9.33 -11.33
CA GLU A 58 16.79 -10.78 -11.33
C GLU A 58 15.83 -11.23 -10.24
N ARG A 59 15.97 -10.67 -9.04
CA ARG A 59 15.06 -10.92 -7.93
C ARG A 59 13.68 -10.37 -8.22
N GLY A 60 13.58 -9.17 -8.80
CA GLY A 60 12.33 -8.57 -9.26
C GLY A 60 11.58 -9.50 -10.22
N ARG A 61 12.26 -9.98 -11.27
CA ARG A 61 11.71 -10.91 -12.26
C ARG A 61 11.22 -12.23 -11.64
N LYS A 62 12.00 -12.83 -10.74
CA LYS A 62 11.59 -14.06 -10.03
C LYS A 62 10.32 -13.86 -9.20
N ALA A 63 10.13 -12.66 -8.65
CA ALA A 63 8.96 -12.30 -7.86
C ALA A 63 7.87 -11.58 -8.69
N GLN A 64 8.01 -11.56 -10.03
CA GLN A 64 7.07 -10.98 -10.99
C GLN A 64 6.82 -9.47 -10.79
N VAL A 65 7.84 -8.73 -10.34
CA VAL A 65 7.82 -7.26 -10.28
C VAL A 65 8.00 -6.72 -11.71
N PRO A 66 7.12 -5.83 -12.21
CA PRO A 66 7.31 -5.21 -13.51
C PRO A 66 8.59 -4.37 -13.57
N GLU A 67 9.34 -4.44 -14.68
CA GLU A 67 10.63 -3.74 -14.85
C GLU A 67 10.53 -2.21 -14.76
N ALA A 68 9.35 -1.65 -15.06
CA ALA A 68 9.08 -0.22 -14.94
C ALA A 68 9.02 0.28 -13.48
N ILE A 69 8.90 -0.62 -12.50
CA ILE A 69 8.81 -0.26 -11.09
C ILE A 69 10.21 -0.03 -10.52
N GLY A 70 10.60 1.24 -10.49
CA GLY A 70 11.82 1.70 -9.82
C GLY A 70 11.66 1.96 -8.32
N PHE A 71 12.76 2.33 -7.68
CA PHE A 71 12.73 2.75 -6.28
C PHE A 71 11.95 4.06 -6.12
N ARG A 72 11.02 4.07 -5.16
CA ARG A 72 10.34 5.27 -4.66
C ARG A 72 10.32 5.22 -3.14
N THR A 73 10.57 6.35 -2.50
CA THR A 73 10.41 6.50 -1.06
C THR A 73 8.96 6.33 -0.65
N LYS A 74 8.72 5.95 0.61
CA LYS A 74 7.35 5.86 1.15
C LYS A 74 6.59 7.19 1.09
N GLY A 75 7.31 8.31 1.20
CA GLY A 75 6.74 9.66 1.08
C GLY A 75 6.29 9.99 -0.35
N GLU A 76 7.10 9.66 -1.36
CA GLU A 76 6.72 9.83 -2.77
C GLU A 76 5.50 8.97 -3.13
N ILE A 77 5.46 7.73 -2.62
CA ILE A 77 4.29 6.85 -2.79
C ILE A 77 3.05 7.50 -2.14
N ALA A 78 3.16 7.92 -0.87
CA ALA A 78 2.05 8.55 -0.16
C ALA A 78 1.52 9.80 -0.87
N LEU A 79 2.42 10.65 -1.37
CA LEU A 79 2.06 11.86 -2.11
C LEU A 79 1.27 11.52 -3.38
N SER A 80 1.76 10.57 -4.19
CA SER A 80 1.04 10.17 -5.41
C SER A 80 -0.32 9.57 -5.11
N LEU A 81 -0.46 8.74 -4.06
CA LEU A 81 -1.76 8.19 -3.67
C LEU A 81 -2.76 9.30 -3.29
N VAL A 82 -2.31 10.36 -2.61
CA VAL A 82 -3.15 11.52 -2.27
C VAL A 82 -3.53 12.30 -3.52
N GLU A 83 -2.58 12.58 -4.42
CA GLU A 83 -2.84 13.29 -5.67
C GLU A 83 -3.82 12.55 -6.58
N GLU A 84 -3.64 11.24 -6.74
CA GLU A 84 -4.53 10.38 -7.53
C GLU A 84 -5.94 10.33 -6.92
N SER A 85 -6.04 10.21 -5.60
CA SER A 85 -7.32 10.24 -4.88
C SER A 85 -8.05 11.58 -5.07
N ALA A 86 -7.32 12.70 -5.07
CA ALA A 86 -7.88 14.02 -5.31
C ALA A 86 -8.36 14.19 -6.77
N ARG A 87 -7.61 13.67 -7.75
CA ARG A 87 -8.00 13.72 -9.18
C ARG A 87 -9.20 12.85 -9.51
N SER A 88 -9.33 11.70 -8.85
CA SER A 88 -10.38 10.70 -9.12
C SER A 88 -11.77 11.11 -8.62
N ARG A 89 -11.96 12.37 -8.17
CA ARG A 89 -13.18 12.89 -7.54
C ARG A 89 -13.71 11.92 -6.47
N CYS A 90 -12.90 11.67 -5.45
CA CYS A 90 -13.41 11.09 -4.22
C CYS A 90 -14.57 11.97 -3.72
N PRO A 91 -15.73 11.41 -3.32
CA PRO A 91 -16.92 12.18 -2.96
C PRO A 91 -16.58 13.23 -1.88
N SER A 92 -16.43 14.48 -2.31
CA SER A 92 -16.43 15.62 -1.40
C SER A 92 -17.82 15.72 -0.79
N ARG A 93 -17.88 16.13 0.48
CA ARG A 93 -19.02 16.25 1.41
C ARG A 93 -20.43 16.60 0.87
N SER A 94 -20.59 17.02 -0.38
CA SER A 94 -21.85 17.37 -1.04
C SER A 94 -22.51 16.23 -1.83
N SER A 95 -21.86 15.09 -2.04
CA SER A 95 -22.53 13.90 -2.59
C SER A 95 -23.01 13.02 -1.44
N SER A 96 -24.34 12.83 -1.34
CA SER A 96 -25.04 11.90 -0.46
C SER A 96 -24.24 10.63 -0.14
N PRO A 97 -24.38 10.05 1.07
CA PRO A 97 -23.65 8.84 1.45
C PRO A 97 -23.88 7.78 0.38
N MET A 98 -22.80 7.48 -0.34
CA MET A 98 -22.76 6.46 -1.37
C MET A 98 -23.20 5.16 -0.68
N ARG A 99 -24.41 4.69 -1.02
CA ARG A 99 -25.03 3.48 -0.47
C ARG A 99 -23.95 2.40 -0.41
N ALA A 100 -23.64 1.94 0.79
CA ALA A 100 -22.82 0.78 1.03
C ALA A 100 -23.31 -0.34 0.11
N MET A 101 -22.54 -0.64 -0.93
CA MET A 101 -22.84 -1.74 -1.83
C MET A 101 -22.71 -3.00 -0.99
N GLY A 102 -23.85 -3.64 -0.73
CA GLY A 102 -23.99 -4.67 0.29
C GLY A 102 -22.99 -5.80 0.11
N ILE A 103 -22.06 -5.94 1.06
CA ILE A 103 -21.32 -7.17 1.26
C ILE A 103 -22.33 -8.17 1.85
N SER A 104 -23.03 -8.89 0.97
CA SER A 104 -23.78 -10.08 1.33
C SER A 104 -22.80 -11.09 1.93
N ARG A 105 -22.83 -11.22 3.26
CA ARG A 105 -22.25 -12.36 3.95
C ARG A 105 -23.08 -13.58 3.55
N ARG A 106 -22.55 -14.44 2.69
CA ARG A 106 -22.99 -15.84 2.63
C ARG A 106 -22.10 -16.62 3.58
N SER A 107 -22.76 -17.14 4.61
CA SER A 107 -22.35 -18.23 5.50
C SER A 107 -22.01 -19.49 4.72
#